data_AF-A0A5C9BBI4-F1
#
_entry.id   AF-A0A5C9BBI4-F1
#
_cell.length_a   1.000
_cell.length_b   1.000
_cell.length_c   1.000
_cell.angle_alpha   90.00
_cell.angle_beta   90.00
_cell.angle_gamma   90.00
#
_symmetry.space_group_name_H-M   'P 1'
#
loop_
_entity.id
_entity.type
_entity.pdbx_description
1 polymer ?
#
loop_
_entity_poly.entity_id
_entity_poly.type
_entity_poly.pdbx_seq_one_letter_code
_entity_poly.pdbx_strand_id
1 'polypeptide(L)'
;MRAYNPFPVAHTLFAETPLKILQATALDEPGGSPGTVLKVEKNGIVVACGKGALRLEVLQRPNAKAMPVAQLVQGFAVKTGDRFN
;
A
#
# COMPACT_ATOMS: atom_id res chain seq x y z
N MET A 1 16.20 -19.88 -3.00
CA MET A 1 15.89 -18.46 -2.71
C MET A 1 14.38 -18.26 -2.72
N ARG A 2 13.76 -18.18 -1.55
CA ARG A 2 12.42 -17.62 -1.37
C ARG A 2 12.61 -16.54 -0.32
N ALA A 3 12.84 -15.31 -0.75
CA ALA A 3 12.91 -14.16 0.14
C ALA A 3 11.49 -13.91 0.66
N TYR A 4 11.08 -14.71 1.64
CA TYR A 4 9.88 -14.50 2.43
C TYR A 4 10.12 -13.26 3.29
N ASN A 5 9.58 -12.13 2.81
CA ASN A 5 8.96 -11.08 3.61
C ASN A 5 9.67 -10.70 4.94
N PRO A 6 10.87 -10.08 4.97
CA PRO A 6 11.52 -9.71 6.23
C PRO A 6 11.42 -8.22 6.60
N PHE A 7 10.59 -7.43 5.94
CA PHE A 7 10.38 -6.03 6.36
C PHE A 7 9.21 -5.94 7.34
N PRO A 8 9.33 -5.14 8.42
CA PRO A 8 8.32 -5.08 9.48
C PRO A 8 6.97 -4.83 8.85
N VAL A 9 5.91 -5.46 9.40
CA VAL A 9 4.51 -5.21 9.00
C VAL A 9 4.37 -3.71 8.80
N ALA A 10 4.39 -3.26 7.55
CA ALA A 10 4.61 -1.85 7.29
C ALA A 10 3.30 -1.16 7.66
N HIS A 11 3.37 -0.24 8.61
CA HIS A 11 2.20 0.51 9.02
C HIS A 11 2.15 1.78 8.19
N THR A 12 0.95 2.11 7.73
CA THR A 12 0.71 3.36 7.05
C THR A 12 -0.60 3.95 7.55
N LEU A 13 -0.73 5.25 7.45
CA LEU A 13 -1.89 6.00 7.88
C LEU A 13 -2.56 6.59 6.64
N PHE A 14 -3.83 6.20 6.44
CA PHE A 14 -4.63 6.68 5.32
C PHE A 14 -5.95 7.24 5.86
N ALA A 15 -6.24 8.51 5.56
CA ALA A 15 -7.43 9.20 6.04
C ALA A 15 -7.64 8.98 7.56
N GLU A 16 -6.60 9.26 8.34
CA GLU A 16 -6.58 9.10 9.81
C GLU A 16 -6.74 7.65 10.32
N THR A 17 -6.83 6.68 9.41
CA THR A 17 -6.97 5.26 9.75
C THR A 17 -5.63 4.55 9.63
N PRO A 18 -5.11 3.94 10.70
CA PRO A 18 -3.89 3.14 10.64
C PRO A 18 -4.14 1.81 9.94
N LEU A 19 -3.49 1.59 8.81
CA LEU A 19 -3.53 0.38 8.00
C LEU A 19 -2.23 -0.39 8.16
N LYS A 20 -2.34 -1.72 8.27
CA LYS A 20 -1.19 -2.62 8.22
C LYS A 20 -1.04 -3.20 6.83
N ILE A 21 0.17 -3.15 6.30
CA ILE A 21 0.53 -3.76 5.02
C ILE A 21 0.99 -5.18 5.32
N LEU A 22 0.20 -6.15 4.84
CA LEU A 22 0.48 -7.58 5.04
C LEU A 22 1.18 -8.19 3.82
N GLN A 23 0.84 -7.71 2.63
CA GLN A 23 1.48 -8.12 1.39
C GLN A 23 1.67 -6.92 0.48
N ALA A 24 2.89 -6.76 0.01
CA ALA A 24 3.24 -5.78 -1.00
C ALA A 24 4.42 -6.27 -1.83
N THR A 25 4.48 -5.81 -3.07
CA THR A 25 5.58 -6.08 -4.01
C THR A 25 6.35 -4.80 -4.25
N ALA A 26 7.68 -4.84 -4.04
CA ALA A 26 8.55 -3.73 -4.41
C ALA A 26 8.63 -3.62 -5.94
N LEU A 27 8.51 -2.40 -6.45
CA LEU A 27 8.62 -2.06 -7.85
C LEU A 27 9.82 -1.13 -8.04
N ASP A 28 10.64 -1.44 -9.04
CA ASP A 28 11.76 -0.59 -9.47
C ASP A 28 11.24 0.54 -10.38
N GLU A 29 10.26 1.30 -9.88
CA GLU A 29 9.66 2.45 -10.55
C GLU A 29 10.09 3.72 -9.81
N PRO A 30 10.88 4.61 -10.43
CA PRO A 30 11.17 5.91 -9.87
C PRO A 30 9.93 6.80 -9.99
N GLY A 31 9.46 7.36 -8.88
CA GLY A 31 8.40 8.36 -8.98
C GLY A 31 7.85 8.84 -7.65
N GLY A 32 7.60 10.14 -7.58
CA GLY A 32 6.79 10.77 -6.54
C GLY A 32 7.52 11.08 -5.23
N SER A 33 6.79 11.75 -4.34
CA SER A 33 7.22 11.94 -2.96
C SER A 33 6.89 10.68 -2.15
N PRO A 34 7.71 10.28 -1.16
CA PRO A 34 7.42 9.13 -0.31
C PRO A 34 6.01 9.23 0.31
N GLY A 35 5.25 8.15 0.16
CA GLY A 35 3.85 8.06 0.59
C GLY A 35 2.83 8.43 -0.48
N THR A 36 3.22 8.98 -1.63
CA THR A 36 2.26 9.38 -2.67
C THR A 36 1.75 8.18 -3.46
N VAL A 37 0.43 8.10 -3.67
CA VAL A 37 -0.19 7.12 -4.56
C VAL A 37 0.13 7.47 -6.01
N LEU A 38 0.92 6.62 -6.66
CA LEU A 38 1.30 6.75 -8.06
C LEU A 38 0.25 6.17 -9.01
N LYS A 39 -0.34 5.02 -8.65
CA LYS A 39 -1.34 4.33 -9.47
C LYS A 39 -2.28 3.53 -8.56
N VAL A 40 -3.54 3.43 -8.96
CA VAL A 40 -4.53 2.53 -8.33
C VAL A 40 -4.96 1.52 -9.38
N GLU A 41 -4.59 0.27 -9.19
CA GLU A 41 -4.89 -0.82 -10.11
C GLU A 41 -5.78 -1.88 -9.43
N LYS A 42 -6.42 -2.73 -10.22
CA LYS A 42 -7.18 -3.88 -9.70
C LYS A 42 -6.32 -4.85 -8.89
N ASN A 43 -5.03 -4.93 -9.23
CA ASN A 43 -4.08 -5.82 -8.57
C ASN A 43 -3.45 -5.18 -7.32
N GLY A 44 -3.66 -3.88 -7.06
CA GLY A 44 -3.06 -3.19 -5.93
C GLY A 44 -2.92 -1.68 -6.10
N ILE A 45 -2.51 -1.00 -5.04
CA ILE A 45 -2.17 0.43 -5.06
C ILE A 45 -0.66 0.58 -5.11
N VAL A 46 -0.14 1.31 -6.08
CA VAL A 46 1.29 1.64 -6.18
C VAL A 46 1.55 2.94 -5.44
N VAL A 47 2.41 2.88 -4.43
CA VAL A 47 2.80 4.01 -3.58
C VAL A 47 4.29 4.30 -3.75
N ALA A 48 4.62 5.56 -4.00
CA ALA A 48 5.98 6.07 -4.04
C ALA A 48 6.68 5.87 -2.70
N CYS A 49 7.92 5.40 -2.73
CA CYS A 49 8.76 5.26 -1.54
C CYS A 49 10.00 6.14 -1.68
N GLY A 50 10.79 6.27 -0.60
CA GLY A 50 12.07 6.99 -0.64
C GLY A 50 13.03 6.48 -1.72
N LYS A 51 12.87 5.21 -2.11
CA LYS A 51 13.58 4.60 -3.24
C LYS A 51 12.63 3.62 -3.93
N GLY A 52 12.36 3.84 -5.21
CA GLY A 52 11.41 3.05 -5.99
C GLY A 52 9.95 3.25 -5.54
N ALA A 53 9.12 2.25 -5.82
CA ALA A 53 7.71 2.23 -5.44
C ALA A 53 7.33 0.89 -4.80
N LEU A 54 6.19 0.88 -4.10
CA LEU A 54 5.66 -0.29 -3.43
C LEU A 54 4.22 -0.51 -3.87
N ARG A 55 3.93 -1.69 -4.43
CA ARG A 55 2.57 -2.09 -4.78
C ARG A 55 1.94 -2.84 -3.62
N LEU A 56 0.98 -2.21 -2.97
CA LEU A 56 0.17 -2.77 -1.89
C LEU A 56 -0.87 -3.73 -2.47
N GLU A 57 -0.88 -4.97 -1.99
CA GLU A 57 -1.80 -6.03 -2.47
C GLU A 57 -2.80 -6.43 -1.40
N VAL A 58 -2.34 -6.60 -0.15
CA VAL A 58 -3.17 -6.98 1.00
C VAL A 58 -2.92 -6.03 2.16
N LEU A 59 -4.01 -5.41 2.63
CA LEU A 59 -4.02 -4.47 3.73
C LEU A 59 -4.95 -4.95 4.84
N GLN A 60 -4.67 -4.53 6.07
CA GLN A 60 -5.51 -4.79 7.22
C GLN A 60 -5.86 -3.48 7.93
N ARG A 61 -7.16 -3.24 8.07
CA ARG A 61 -7.74 -2.16 8.88
C ARG A 61 -7.65 -2.49 10.37
N PRO A 62 -7.65 -1.48 11.27
CA PRO A 62 -7.63 -1.73 12.70
C PRO A 62 -8.92 -2.47 13.07
N ASN A 63 -8.78 -3.54 13.86
CA ASN A 63 -9.88 -4.42 14.27
C ASN A 63 -10.63 -5.12 13.11
N ALA A 64 -10.08 -5.12 11.90
CA ALA A 64 -10.66 -5.81 10.75
C ALA A 64 -9.78 -7.00 10.30
N LYS A 65 -10.37 -7.85 9.46
CA LYS A 65 -9.62 -8.88 8.74
C LYS A 65 -8.75 -8.27 7.66
N ALA A 66 -7.63 -8.93 7.37
CA ALA A 66 -6.83 -8.72 6.17
C ALA A 66 -7.71 -8.82 4.93
N MET A 67 -7.56 -7.89 4.00
CA MET A 67 -8.32 -7.90 2.75
C MET A 67 -7.47 -7.40 1.57
N PRO A 68 -7.76 -7.89 0.35
CA PRO A 68 -7.15 -7.36 -0.85
C PRO A 68 -7.43 -5.88 -1.00
N VAL A 69 -6.47 -5.15 -1.55
CA VAL A 69 -6.63 -3.73 -1.86
C VAL A 69 -7.84 -3.48 -2.76
N ALA A 70 -8.10 -4.37 -3.73
CA ALA A 70 -9.29 -4.31 -4.59
C ALA A 70 -10.62 -4.27 -3.81
N GLN A 71 -10.66 -4.87 -2.62
CA GLN A 71 -11.81 -4.85 -1.73
C GLN A 71 -11.77 -3.64 -0.79
N LEU A 72 -10.58 -3.23 -0.34
CA LEU A 72 -10.41 -2.03 0.45
C LEU A 72 -10.88 -0.79 -0.32
N VAL A 73 -10.53 -0.67 -1.61
CA VAL A 73 -10.89 0.50 -2.44
C VAL A 73 -12.39 0.69 -2.66
N GLN A 74 -13.20 -0.36 -2.42
CA GLN A 74 -14.66 -0.27 -2.48
C GLN A 74 -15.26 0.46 -1.27
N GLY A 75 -14.59 0.39 -0.12
CA GLY A 75 -14.99 1.09 1.11
C GLY A 75 -14.13 2.32 1.43
N PHE A 76 -12.97 2.46 0.77
CA PHE A 76 -12.03 3.57 0.92
C PHE A 76 -11.66 4.07 -0.48
N ALA A 77 -12.20 5.22 -0.89
CA ALA A 77 -11.91 5.78 -2.21
C ALA A 77 -10.46 6.31 -2.29
N VAL A 78 -9.50 5.42 -2.53
CA VAL A 78 -8.11 5.79 -2.79
C VAL A 78 -7.98 6.25 -4.24
N LYS A 79 -7.35 7.40 -4.44
CA LYS A 79 -7.11 7.98 -5.76
C LYS A 79 -5.63 8.26 -5.97
N THR A 80 -5.24 8.33 -7.23
CA THR A 80 -3.92 8.79 -7.63
C THR A 80 -3.68 10.20 -7.10
N GLY A 81 -2.52 10.42 -6.48
CA GLY A 81 -2.18 11.67 -5.81
C GLY A 81 -2.52 11.73 -4.32
N ASP A 82 -3.31 10.79 -3.78
CA ASP A 82 -3.46 10.67 -2.33
C ASP A 82 -2.12 10.37 -1.65
N ARG A 83 -2.05 10.64 -0.34
CA ARG A 83 -0.84 10.42 0.44
C ARG A 83 -1.09 9.50 1.64
N PHE A 84 -0.32 8.44 1.67
CA PHE A 84 -0.13 7.54 2.79
C PHE A 84 0.98 8.12 3.68
N ASN A 85 0.68 8.38 4.95
CA ASN A 85 1.64 8.88 5.95
C ASN A 85 2.13 7.78 6.88
#